data_AF-A0A8D8CL70-F1
#
_entry.id   AF-A0A8D8CL70-F1
#
_cell.length_a   1.000
_cell.length_b   1.000
_cell.length_c   1.000
_cell.angle_alpha   90.00
_cell.angle_beta   90.00
_cell.angle_gamma   90.00
#
_symmetry.space_group_name_H-M   'P 1'
#
loop_
_entity.id
_entity.type
_entity.pdbx_description
1 polymer ?
#
loop_
_entity_poly.entity_id
_entity_poly.type
_entity_poly.pdbx_seq_one_letter_code
_entity_poly.pdbx_strand_id
1 'polypeptide(L)'
;MIRSILEYAVQVWAPHHANQRDRLEKVQRRFTLYALRRLPWRNGVWRSSYSDRCTLLEMVSLEKRRTFLQRMFVFDVLTGRIDCPQLREEITVHRPTRTLRNQPLLRIPFHRTLYGYNRPIDRCCRIFNSVSDEYEPSMTRERLKRKILAL
;
A
#
# COMPACT_ATOMS: atom_id res chain seq x y z
N MET A 1 -7.66 16.81 -9.84
CA MET A 1 -8.52 15.72 -10.39
C MET A 1 -7.75 14.48 -10.88
N ILE A 2 -6.43 14.34 -10.70
CA ILE A 2 -5.67 13.12 -11.11
C ILE A 2 -5.57 12.09 -9.98
N ARG A 3 -5.71 12.55 -8.73
CA ARG A 3 -5.51 11.71 -7.53
C ARG A 3 -6.50 10.54 -7.47
N SER A 4 -7.78 10.78 -7.69
CA SER A 4 -8.82 9.75 -7.69
C SER A 4 -8.53 8.65 -8.72
N ILE A 5 -8.02 9.00 -9.89
CA ILE A 5 -7.65 8.06 -10.95
C ILE A 5 -6.49 7.15 -10.51
N LEU A 6 -5.49 7.73 -9.84
CA LEU A 6 -4.32 6.99 -9.32
C LEU A 6 -4.61 6.17 -8.05
N GLU A 7 -5.77 6.35 -7.44
CA GLU A 7 -6.18 5.63 -6.23
C GLU A 7 -7.26 4.59 -6.53
N TYR A 8 -7.98 4.75 -7.64
CA TYR A 8 -8.98 3.81 -8.11
C TYR A 8 -8.35 2.48 -8.55
N ALA A 9 -8.94 1.35 -8.14
CA ALA A 9 -8.58 -0.01 -8.56
C ALA A 9 -7.07 -0.35 -8.49
N VAL A 10 -6.34 0.26 -7.54
CA VAL A 10 -4.88 0.06 -7.35
C VAL A 10 -4.51 -1.43 -7.25
N GLN A 11 -5.40 -2.25 -6.68
CA GLN A 11 -5.20 -3.68 -6.52
C GLN A 11 -4.98 -4.39 -7.86
N VAL A 12 -5.64 -3.90 -8.93
CA VAL A 12 -5.62 -4.50 -10.26
C VAL A 12 -4.40 -4.04 -11.07
N TRP A 13 -4.20 -2.73 -11.18
CA TRP A 13 -3.20 -2.18 -12.10
C TRP A 13 -1.83 -1.92 -11.47
N ALA A 14 -1.71 -1.94 -10.12
CA ALA A 14 -0.44 -1.58 -9.47
C ALA A 14 0.73 -2.37 -10.08
N PRO A 15 1.76 -1.72 -10.60
CA PRO A 15 2.87 -2.43 -11.22
C PRO A 15 3.69 -3.18 -10.17
N HIS A 16 4.16 -4.37 -10.53
CA HIS A 16 5.03 -5.17 -9.67
C HIS A 16 6.52 -4.96 -9.99
N HIS A 17 6.86 -4.69 -11.25
CA HIS A 17 8.23 -4.35 -11.65
C HIS A 17 8.69 -2.99 -11.09
N ALA A 18 9.93 -2.92 -10.62
CA ALA A 18 10.53 -1.69 -10.09
C ALA A 18 10.53 -0.56 -11.12
N ASN A 19 10.95 -0.85 -12.36
CA ASN A 19 10.99 0.14 -13.44
C ASN A 19 9.64 0.84 -13.69
N GLN A 20 8.54 0.09 -13.63
CA GLN A 20 7.19 0.64 -13.81
C GLN A 20 6.76 1.47 -12.59
N ARG A 21 7.08 1.02 -11.37
CA ARG A 21 6.86 1.80 -10.14
C ARG A 21 7.62 3.12 -10.18
N ASP A 22 8.89 3.09 -10.59
CA ASP A 22 9.73 4.28 -10.71
C ASP A 22 9.21 5.25 -11.78
N ARG A 23 8.71 4.75 -12.91
CA ARG A 23 8.08 5.58 -13.94
C ARG A 23 6.87 6.33 -13.40
N LEU A 24 6.02 5.68 -12.59
CA LEU A 24 4.90 6.35 -11.94
C LEU A 24 5.39 7.37 -10.90
N GLU A 25 6.35 6.99 -10.07
CA GLU A 25 6.91 7.86 -9.02
C GLU A 25 7.62 9.09 -9.61
N LYS A 26 8.19 8.97 -10.82
CA LYS A 26 8.84 10.07 -11.54
C LYS A 26 7.90 11.26 -11.79
N VAL A 27 6.61 11.00 -11.95
CA VAL A 27 5.59 12.07 -12.11
C VAL A 27 5.51 12.90 -10.83
N GLN A 28 5.36 12.26 -9.66
CA GLN A 28 5.34 12.97 -8.38
C GLN A 28 6.68 13.64 -8.08
N ARG A 29 7.81 12.97 -8.38
CA ARG A 29 9.16 13.57 -8.23
C ARG A 29 9.29 14.86 -9.04
N ARG A 30 8.85 14.89 -10.31
CA ARG A 30 8.86 16.10 -11.13
C ARG A 30 7.91 17.17 -10.59
N PHE A 31 6.72 16.77 -10.14
CA PHE A 31 5.77 17.70 -9.52
C PHE A 31 6.37 18.38 -8.29
N THR A 32 7.01 17.64 -7.37
CA THR A 32 7.66 18.23 -6.18
C THR A 32 8.69 19.30 -6.53
N LEU A 33 9.49 19.06 -7.57
CA LEU A 33 10.49 20.02 -8.06
C LEU A 33 9.82 21.28 -8.62
N TYR A 34 8.73 21.11 -9.38
CA TYR A 34 8.00 22.23 -9.95
C TYR A 34 7.29 23.06 -8.87
N ALA A 35 6.61 22.42 -7.92
CA ALA A 35 5.88 23.07 -6.84
C ALA A 35 6.80 23.93 -5.96
N LEU A 36 8.01 23.45 -5.68
CA LEU A 36 8.96 24.13 -4.81
C LEU A 36 9.87 25.13 -5.57
N ARG A 37 9.76 25.23 -6.89
CA ARG A 37 10.65 26.03 -7.76
C ARG A 37 10.63 27.53 -7.44
N ARG A 38 9.49 28.06 -7.01
CA ARG A 38 9.28 29.52 -6.83
C ARG A 38 9.51 30.02 -5.41
N LEU A 39 9.83 29.14 -4.47
CA LEU A 39 10.03 29.50 -3.08
C LEU A 39 11.49 29.98 -2.86
N PRO A 40 11.73 30.99 -2.00
CA PRO A 40 13.04 31.59 -1.80
C PRO A 40 13.92 30.71 -0.90
N TRP A 41 14.51 29.65 -1.48
CA TRP A 41 15.36 28.71 -0.74
C TRP A 41 16.83 29.15 -0.75
N ARG A 42 17.42 29.34 0.44
CA ARG A 42 18.87 29.62 0.60
C ARG A 42 19.74 28.45 0.12
N ASN A 43 19.25 27.22 0.28
CA ASN A 43 19.93 26.00 -0.13
C ASN A 43 19.04 25.29 -1.16
N GLY A 44 19.46 25.25 -2.42
CA GLY A 44 18.59 24.88 -3.54
C GLY A 44 17.83 23.56 -3.37
N VAL A 45 16.50 23.61 -3.55
CA VAL A 45 15.56 22.48 -3.52
C VAL A 45 16.01 21.28 -4.36
N TRP A 46 16.73 21.55 -5.45
CA TRP A 46 17.27 20.52 -6.35
C TRP A 46 18.23 19.55 -5.63
N ARG A 47 18.84 19.99 -4.53
CA ARG A 47 19.75 19.18 -3.69
C ARG A 47 19.04 18.41 -2.57
N SER A 48 17.80 18.78 -2.23
CA SER A 48 17.02 18.07 -1.21
C SER A 48 16.59 16.69 -1.70
N SER A 49 16.45 15.72 -0.80
CA SER A 49 15.99 14.39 -1.20
C SER A 49 14.51 14.43 -1.61
N TYR A 50 14.06 13.42 -2.37
CA TYR A 50 12.64 13.31 -2.73
C TYR A 50 11.73 13.22 -1.50
N SER A 51 12.19 12.52 -0.45
CA SER A 51 11.45 12.38 0.79
C SER A 51 11.29 13.74 1.48
N ASP A 52 12.35 14.53 1.56
CA ASP A 52 12.31 15.86 2.20
C ASP A 52 11.35 16.80 1.46
N ARG A 53 11.37 16.78 0.13
CA ARG A 53 10.42 17.56 -0.67
C ARG A 53 8.98 17.12 -0.45
N CYS A 54 8.75 15.83 -0.26
CA CYS A 54 7.42 15.31 0.05
C CYS A 54 6.98 15.77 1.44
N THR A 55 7.83 15.68 2.45
CA THR A 55 7.56 16.17 3.82
C THR A 55 7.24 17.66 3.82
N LEU A 56 8.04 18.46 3.11
CA LEU A 56 7.86 19.92 3.01
C LEU A 56 6.54 20.32 2.34
N LEU A 57 6.04 19.50 1.43
CA LEU A 57 4.75 19.68 0.76
C LEU A 57 3.61 18.94 1.46
N GLU A 58 3.86 18.34 2.63
CA GLU A 58 2.92 17.50 3.38
C GLU A 58 2.29 16.37 2.51
N MET A 59 3.08 15.84 1.58
CA MET A 59 2.65 14.81 0.65
C MET A 59 3.19 13.44 1.01
N VAL A 60 2.30 12.45 0.97
CA VAL A 60 2.71 11.04 1.00
C VAL A 60 3.16 10.60 -0.40
N SER A 61 4.19 9.75 -0.51
CA SER A 61 4.63 9.18 -1.80
C SER A 61 3.55 8.32 -2.45
N LEU A 62 3.55 8.24 -3.78
CA LEU A 62 2.56 7.47 -4.53
C LEU A 62 2.67 5.98 -4.18
N GLU A 63 3.89 5.47 -3.96
CA GLU A 63 4.09 4.10 -3.47
C GLU A 63 3.43 3.85 -2.12
N LYS A 64 3.69 4.69 -1.11
CA LYS A 64 3.06 4.54 0.22
C LYS A 64 1.53 4.58 0.13
N ARG A 65 0.98 5.46 -0.72
CA ARG A 65 -0.48 5.53 -0.95
C ARG A 65 -1.03 4.24 -1.56
N ARG A 66 -0.39 3.69 -2.58
CA ARG A 66 -0.83 2.43 -3.21
C ARG A 66 -0.80 1.29 -2.20
N THR A 67 0.31 1.16 -1.46
CA THR A 67 0.47 0.14 -0.42
C THR A 67 -0.62 0.29 0.65
N PHE A 68 -0.92 1.52 1.08
CA PHE A 68 -2.01 1.80 2.01
C PHE A 68 -3.37 1.33 1.48
N LEU A 69 -3.72 1.65 0.23
CA LEU A 69 -4.99 1.24 -0.38
C LEU A 69 -5.11 -0.27 -0.55
N GLN A 70 -4.00 -0.96 -0.85
CA GLN A 70 -3.97 -2.43 -0.91
C GLN A 70 -4.23 -3.05 0.47
N ARG A 71 -3.68 -2.47 1.54
CA ARG A 71 -3.96 -2.92 2.93
C ARG A 71 -5.41 -2.69 3.31
N MET A 72 -5.96 -1.50 3.00
CA MET A 72 -7.35 -1.16 3.30
C MET A 72 -8.33 -2.05 2.55
N PHE A 73 -8.03 -2.42 1.31
CA PHE A 73 -8.85 -3.36 0.56
C PHE A 73 -8.96 -4.72 1.26
N VAL A 74 -7.85 -5.30 1.69
CA VAL A 74 -7.87 -6.58 2.43
C VAL A 74 -8.69 -6.46 3.71
N PHE A 75 -8.50 -5.38 4.47
CA PHE A 75 -9.27 -5.13 5.67
C PHE A 75 -10.78 -4.99 5.40
N ASP A 76 -11.14 -4.26 4.35
CA ASP A 76 -12.54 -4.04 3.96
C ASP A 76 -13.21 -5.35 3.50
N VAL A 77 -12.46 -6.27 2.87
CA VAL A 77 -12.94 -7.65 2.56
C VAL A 77 -13.10 -8.49 3.84
N LEU A 78 -12.11 -8.49 4.74
CA LEU A 78 -12.14 -9.28 5.98
C LEU A 78 -13.26 -8.84 6.94
N THR A 79 -13.52 -7.53 7.01
CA THR A 79 -14.57 -6.96 7.86
C THR A 79 -15.96 -7.00 7.22
N GLY A 80 -16.08 -7.48 5.98
CA GLY A 80 -17.36 -7.56 5.26
C GLY A 80 -17.92 -6.22 4.79
N ARG A 81 -17.09 -5.16 4.71
CA ARG A 81 -17.49 -3.90 4.07
C ARG A 81 -17.62 -4.03 2.56
N ILE A 82 -16.84 -4.94 1.97
CA ILE A 82 -16.98 -5.34 0.57
C ILE A 82 -17.80 -6.62 0.55
N ASP A 83 -19.04 -6.52 0.08
CA ASP A 83 -19.94 -7.66 -0.03
C ASP A 83 -19.65 -8.45 -1.32
N CYS A 84 -18.61 -9.28 -1.25
CA CYS A 84 -18.26 -10.21 -2.31
C CYS A 84 -17.76 -11.53 -1.69
N PRO A 85 -18.63 -12.56 -1.61
CA PRO A 85 -18.27 -13.83 -0.99
C PRO A 85 -17.11 -14.52 -1.70
N GLN A 86 -17.04 -14.43 -3.03
CA GLN A 86 -15.98 -15.05 -3.83
C GLN A 86 -14.60 -14.47 -3.47
N LEU A 87 -14.49 -13.15 -3.32
CA LEU A 87 -13.24 -12.51 -2.89
C LEU A 87 -12.86 -12.88 -1.46
N ARG A 88 -13.85 -13.04 -0.58
CA ARG A 88 -13.61 -13.44 0.81
C ARG A 88 -13.14 -14.89 0.92
N GLU A 89 -13.68 -15.79 0.10
CA GLU A 89 -13.26 -17.19 0.03
C GLU A 89 -11.81 -17.34 -0.46
N GLU A 90 -11.35 -16.47 -1.35
CA GLU A 90 -9.95 -16.44 -1.78
C GLU A 90 -8.98 -16.06 -0.63
N ILE A 91 -9.43 -15.29 0.37
CA ILE A 91 -8.60 -14.86 1.49
C ILE A 91 -8.69 -15.85 2.65
N THR A 92 -7.69 -16.73 2.76
CA THR A 92 -7.61 -17.68 3.86
C THR A 92 -6.90 -17.08 5.07
N VAL A 93 -7.63 -16.87 6.18
CA VAL A 93 -7.04 -16.51 7.47
C VAL A 93 -6.31 -17.72 8.05
N HIS A 94 -5.03 -17.56 8.32
CA HIS A 94 -4.20 -18.61 8.91
C HIS A 94 -4.56 -18.76 10.39
N ARG A 95 -5.07 -19.94 10.78
CA ARG A 95 -5.32 -20.32 12.17
C ARG A 95 -4.42 -21.49 12.55
N PRO A 96 -3.17 -21.23 12.97
CA PRO A 96 -2.27 -22.32 13.34
C PRO A 96 -2.72 -22.96 14.64
N THR A 97 -2.68 -24.30 14.69
CA THR A 97 -2.97 -25.08 15.91
C THR A 97 -1.89 -24.88 16.99
N ARG A 98 -0.70 -24.40 16.61
CA ARG A 98 0.43 -24.08 17.52
C ARG A 98 0.96 -22.69 17.22
N THR A 99 1.09 -21.86 18.25
CA THR A 99 1.69 -20.53 18.16
C THR A 99 3.21 -20.63 18.01
N LEU A 100 3.69 -20.58 16.77
CA LEU A 100 5.10 -20.35 16.46
C LEU A 100 5.35 -18.84 16.34
N ARG A 101 6.55 -18.36 16.70
CA ARG A 101 6.96 -16.97 16.45
C ARG A 101 6.96 -16.71 14.93
N ASN A 102 6.42 -15.55 14.52
CA ASN A 102 6.38 -15.05 13.13
C ASN A 102 5.50 -15.85 12.15
N GLN A 103 4.22 -16.06 12.48
CA GLN A 103 3.26 -16.59 11.52
C GLN A 103 2.48 -15.47 10.82
N PRO A 104 2.40 -15.46 9.48
CA PRO A 104 1.58 -14.49 8.77
C PRO A 104 0.09 -14.72 9.08
N LEU A 105 -0.65 -13.64 9.29
CA LEU A 105 -2.10 -13.70 9.53
C LEU A 105 -2.87 -14.32 8.35
N LEU A 106 -2.46 -14.00 7.12
CA LEU A 106 -3.11 -14.50 5.90
C LEU A 106 -2.23 -15.54 5.23
N ARG A 107 -2.82 -16.69 4.90
CA ARG A 107 -2.18 -17.74 4.11
C ARG A 107 -2.18 -17.32 2.64
N ILE A 108 -1.01 -17.35 2.01
CA ILE A 108 -0.85 -17.08 0.58
C ILE A 108 -0.49 -18.39 -0.13
N PRO A 109 -1.19 -18.77 -1.21
CA PRO A 109 -0.86 -19.96 -1.98
C PRO A 109 0.52 -19.84 -2.63
N PHE A 110 1.21 -20.97 -2.78
CA PHE A 110 2.47 -21.03 -3.51
C PHE A 110 2.22 -20.92 -5.01
N HIS A 111 3.03 -20.10 -5.68
CA HIS A 111 2.96 -19.92 -7.14
C HIS A 111 4.32 -20.17 -7.77
N ARG A 112 4.35 -20.97 -8.83
CA ARG A 112 5.59 -21.28 -9.56
C ARG A 112 6.09 -20.12 -10.42
N THR A 113 5.17 -19.29 -10.94
CA THR A 113 5.51 -18.20 -11.86
C THR A 113 5.46 -16.85 -11.16
N LEU A 114 6.26 -15.89 -11.64
CA LEU A 114 6.21 -14.50 -11.17
C LEU A 114 4.83 -13.86 -11.41
N TYR A 115 4.14 -14.26 -12.48
CA TYR A 115 2.77 -13.83 -12.76
C TYR A 115 1.80 -14.32 -11.68
N GLY A 116 1.84 -15.62 -11.36
CA GLY A 116 1.04 -16.20 -10.27
C GLY A 116 1.38 -15.57 -8.92
N TYR A 117 2.67 -15.40 -8.64
CA TYR A 117 3.12 -14.72 -7.44
C TYR A 117 2.48 -13.32 -7.34
N ASN A 118 2.50 -12.53 -8.41
CA ASN A 118 1.99 -11.15 -8.43
C ASN A 118 0.48 -11.02 -8.70
N ARG A 119 -0.32 -12.09 -8.52
CA ARG A 119 -1.78 -11.99 -8.57
C ARG A 119 -2.28 -10.88 -7.62
N PRO A 120 -3.31 -10.10 -8.02
CA PRO A 120 -3.80 -8.94 -7.27
C PRO A 120 -4.08 -9.23 -5.78
N ILE A 121 -4.85 -10.28 -5.50
CA ILE A 121 -5.30 -10.63 -4.15
C ILE A 121 -4.12 -11.13 -3.31
N ASP A 122 -3.30 -12.04 -3.84
CA ASP A 122 -2.12 -12.57 -3.14
C ASP A 122 -1.11 -11.48 -2.80
N ARG A 123 -0.92 -10.53 -3.72
CA ARG A 123 -0.07 -9.36 -3.48
C ARG A 123 -0.64 -8.48 -2.37
N CYS A 124 -1.94 -8.19 -2.39
CA CYS A 124 -2.57 -7.41 -1.33
C CYS A 124 -2.45 -8.12 0.02
N CYS A 125 -2.64 -9.44 0.07
CA CYS A 125 -2.47 -10.25 1.28
C CYS A 125 -1.02 -10.21 1.81
N ARG A 126 -0.01 -10.32 0.93
CA ARG A 126 1.41 -10.15 1.32
C ARG A 126 1.69 -8.78 1.91
N ILE A 127 1.16 -7.73 1.29
CA ILE A 127 1.31 -6.36 1.78
C ILE A 127 0.58 -6.18 3.12
N PHE A 128 -0.57 -6.83 3.31
CA PHE A 128 -1.30 -6.79 4.57
C PHE A 128 -0.57 -7.54 5.69
N ASN A 129 0.05 -8.69 5.39
CA ASN A 129 0.86 -9.43 6.36
C ASN A 129 2.05 -8.64 6.92
N SER A 130 2.53 -7.60 6.21
CA SER A 130 3.56 -6.70 6.77
C SER A 130 3.07 -5.83 7.94
N VAL A 131 1.75 -5.75 8.16
CA VAL A 131 1.11 -4.99 9.24
C VAL A 131 0.13 -5.86 10.03
N SER A 132 0.26 -7.19 9.94
CA SER A 132 -0.67 -8.11 10.60
C SER A 132 -0.68 -7.96 12.12
N ASP A 133 0.45 -7.58 12.71
CA ASP A 133 0.60 -7.40 14.16
C ASP A 133 -0.28 -6.26 14.70
N GLU A 134 -0.61 -5.30 13.84
CA GLU A 134 -1.47 -4.17 14.19
C GLU A 134 -2.96 -4.46 14.03
N TYR A 135 -3.30 -5.55 13.36
CA TYR A 135 -4.67 -5.92 13.02
C TYR A 135 -5.36 -6.67 14.17
N GLU A 136 -6.58 -6.26 14.47
CA GLU A 136 -7.47 -6.90 15.42
C GLU A 136 -8.86 -7.07 14.76
N PRO A 137 -9.52 -8.23 14.85
CA PRO A 137 -10.79 -8.49 14.16
C PRO A 137 -11.94 -7.54 14.54
N SER A 138 -11.92 -7.00 15.76
CA SER A 138 -12.92 -6.05 16.28
C SER A 138 -12.63 -4.60 15.88
N MET A 139 -11.52 -4.33 15.21
CA MET A 139 -11.03 -2.98 14.95
C MET A 139 -11.84 -2.26 13.87
N THR A 140 -12.03 -0.95 14.02
CA THR A 140 -12.63 -0.09 12.99
C THR A 140 -11.60 0.33 11.94
N ARG A 141 -12.08 0.74 10.76
CA ARG A 141 -11.22 1.17 9.64
C ARG A 141 -10.36 2.36 10.00
N GLU A 142 -10.93 3.28 10.76
CA GLU A 142 -10.32 4.52 11.19
C GLU A 142 -9.17 4.22 12.17
N ARG A 143 -9.36 3.24 13.07
CA ARG A 143 -8.34 2.83 14.04
C ARG A 143 -7.17 2.15 13.35
N LEU A 144 -7.43 1.26 12.39
CA LEU A 144 -6.36 0.64 11.58
C LEU A 144 -5.63 1.69 10.74
N LYS A 145 -6.36 2.62 10.12
CA LYS A 145 -5.79 3.73 9.34
C LYS A 145 -4.82 4.56 10.18
N ARG A 146 -5.20 4.91 11.42
CA ARG A 146 -4.33 5.66 12.34
C ARG A 146 -3.05 4.88 12.67
N LYS A 147 -3.16 3.59 12.98
CA LYS A 147 -2.00 2.73 13.26
C LYS A 147 -1.04 2.64 12.07
N ILE A 148 -1.57 2.39 10.87
CA ILE A 148 -0.73 2.27 9.65
C ILE A 148 -0.04 3.59 9.29
N LEU A 149 -0.68 4.74 9.54
CA LEU A 149 -0.07 6.05 9.27
C LEU A 149 0.98 6.45 10.32
N ALA A 150 0.98 5.81 11.50
CA ALA A 150 1.97 6.04 12.55
C ALA A 150 3.26 5.20 12.38
N LEU A 151 3.25 4.22 11.46
CA LEU A 151 4.40 3.38 11.07
C LEU A 151 5.20 4.02 9.91
#